data_AF-A0AAV9TRI0-F1
#
_entry.id   AF-A0AAV9TRI0-F1
#
_cell.length_a   1.000
_cell.length_b   1.000
_cell.length_c   1.000
_cell.angle_alpha   90.00
_cell.angle_beta   90.00
_cell.angle_gamma   90.00
#
_symmetry.space_group_name_H-M   'P 1'
#
loop_
_entity.id
_entity.type
_entity.pdbx_description
1 polymer ?
#
loop_
_entity_poly.entity_id
_entity_poly.type
_entity_poly.pdbx_seq_one_letter_code
_entity_poly.pdbx_strand_id
1 'polypeptide(L)'
;MRPIALVSILLLAAFAPEAAPAAVPPPKDLHLHAKVAGAPRPGWPYFQHPVCRMYAYGFFGRHHVVAASGVRDIPQTCSQLWANLREFDGCRLLTKAHCGGTDGYLQWRFQGWVSCNLGMVSSAWFDATGQALGILDCAGKQPDVQPEDEED
;
A
#
# COMPACT_ATOMS: atom_id res chain seq x y z
N MET A 1 25.97 -4.37 -66.79
CA MET A 1 26.11 -3.42 -65.66
C MET A 1 24.70 -3.01 -65.24
N ARG A 2 24.21 -3.48 -64.09
CA ARG A 2 22.86 -3.19 -63.58
C ARG A 2 22.99 -2.09 -62.51
N PRO A 3 22.25 -0.97 -62.58
CA PRO A 3 22.25 -0.02 -61.47
C PRO A 3 21.39 -0.59 -60.34
N ILE A 4 22.03 -0.91 -59.22
CA ILE A 4 21.34 -1.29 -57.98
C ILE A 4 20.92 0.04 -57.33
N ALA A 5 19.62 0.33 -57.37
CA ALA A 5 19.05 1.45 -56.65
C ALA A 5 19.11 1.17 -55.14
N LEU A 6 19.84 2.01 -54.41
CA LEU A 6 19.92 2.00 -52.96
C LEU A 6 18.59 2.53 -52.38
N VAL A 7 17.78 1.63 -51.82
CA VAL A 7 16.60 2.00 -51.01
C VAL A 7 17.07 2.11 -49.56
N SER A 8 17.50 3.31 -49.17
CA SER A 8 17.74 3.66 -47.77
C SER A 8 16.45 4.16 -47.14
N ILE A 9 15.66 3.24 -46.58
CA ILE A 9 14.55 3.57 -45.69
C ILE A 9 15.10 3.52 -44.26
N LEU A 10 15.61 4.65 -43.79
CA LEU A 10 15.88 4.90 -42.37
C LEU A 10 14.58 5.39 -41.73
N LEU A 11 13.71 4.45 -41.36
CA LEU A 11 12.58 4.71 -40.47
C LEU A 11 13.09 4.63 -39.03
N LEU A 12 13.65 5.74 -38.54
CA LEU A 12 13.86 5.96 -37.12
C LEU A 12 12.49 6.19 -36.47
N ALA A 13 11.89 5.11 -35.96
CA ALA A 13 10.77 5.22 -35.04
C ALA A 13 11.27 5.91 -33.76
N ALA A 14 10.91 7.18 -33.59
CA ALA A 14 11.08 7.88 -32.34
C ALA A 14 10.16 7.21 -31.30
N PHE A 15 10.72 6.28 -30.53
CA PHE A 15 10.10 5.84 -29.28
C PHE A 15 10.23 7.01 -28.30
N ALA A 16 9.20 7.85 -28.25
CA ALA A 16 9.04 8.77 -27.14
C ALA A 16 8.90 7.91 -25.87
N PRO A 17 9.68 8.17 -24.81
CA PRO A 17 9.37 7.57 -23.52
C PRO A 17 7.99 8.12 -23.14
N GLU A 18 6.99 7.24 -23.07
CA GLU A 18 5.71 7.58 -22.48
C GLU A 18 6.00 8.00 -21.04
N ALA A 19 5.98 9.32 -20.81
CA ALA A 19 6.16 9.87 -19.49
C ALA A 19 5.08 9.24 -18.60
N ALA A 20 5.51 8.45 -17.61
CA ALA A 20 4.62 7.88 -16.62
C ALA A 20 3.70 9.01 -16.14
N PRO A 21 2.36 8.83 -16.15
CA PRO A 21 1.46 9.89 -15.73
C PRO A 21 1.89 10.32 -14.34
N ALA A 22 2.20 11.62 -14.22
CA ALA A 22 2.56 12.23 -12.95
C ALA A 22 1.51 11.79 -11.93
N ALA A 23 1.95 11.06 -10.89
CA ALA A 23 1.07 10.49 -9.91
C ALA A 23 0.25 11.61 -9.28
N VAL A 24 -1.02 11.75 -9.69
CA VAL A 24 -1.95 12.75 -9.18
C VAL A 24 -1.85 12.73 -7.65
N PRO A 25 -1.53 13.87 -6.99
CA PRO A 25 -1.55 13.91 -5.54
C PRO A 25 -2.95 13.49 -5.08
N PRO A 26 -3.06 12.60 -4.08
CA PRO A 26 -4.35 12.18 -3.58
C PRO A 26 -5.14 13.44 -3.21
N PRO A 27 -6.45 13.46 -3.51
CA PRO A 27 -7.29 14.61 -3.18
C PRO A 27 -7.15 14.89 -1.68
N LYS A 28 -6.96 16.17 -1.32
CA LYS A 28 -6.78 16.62 0.07
C LYS A 28 -7.94 16.19 0.99
N ASP A 29 -9.08 15.87 0.40
CA ASP A 29 -10.31 15.47 1.09
C ASP A 29 -10.40 13.97 1.37
N LEU A 30 -9.38 13.16 1.02
CA LEU A 30 -9.38 11.72 1.34
C LEU A 30 -9.41 11.46 2.85
N HIS A 31 -8.92 12.42 3.64
CA HIS A 31 -8.93 12.39 5.10
C HIS A 31 -10.32 12.69 5.71
N LEU A 32 -11.21 13.38 4.98
CA LEU A 32 -12.51 13.85 5.49
C LEU A 32 -13.52 12.71 5.76
N HIS A 33 -13.28 11.53 5.21
CA HIS A 33 -14.15 10.37 5.34
C HIS A 33 -13.52 9.19 6.10
N ALA A 34 -12.30 9.35 6.59
CA ALA A 34 -11.64 8.31 7.36
C ALA A 34 -12.27 8.28 8.77
N LYS A 35 -13.11 7.27 9.03
CA LYS A 35 -13.77 7.14 10.33
C LYS A 35 -12.72 6.82 11.39
N VAL A 36 -12.71 7.65 12.41
CA VAL A 36 -12.03 7.48 13.70
C VAL A 36 -12.04 6.02 14.11
N ALA A 37 -10.86 5.43 14.04
CA ALA A 37 -10.69 4.05 14.39
C ALA A 37 -10.45 3.98 15.91
N GLY A 38 -11.54 4.05 16.69
CA GLY A 38 -11.56 3.88 18.16
C GLY A 38 -11.08 5.08 18.98
N ALA A 39 -11.38 5.07 20.28
CA ALA A 39 -10.98 6.13 21.21
C ALA A 39 -9.46 6.07 21.52
N PRO A 40 -8.76 7.22 21.55
CA PRO A 40 -7.33 7.29 21.86
C PRO A 40 -7.04 6.88 23.32
N ARG A 41 -5.87 6.29 23.57
CA ARG A 41 -5.31 6.07 24.92
C ARG A 41 -4.21 7.08 25.22
N PRO A 42 -4.02 7.47 26.50
CA PRO A 42 -2.88 8.30 26.90
C PRO A 42 -1.55 7.61 26.54
N GLY A 43 -0.70 8.30 25.77
CA GLY A 43 0.64 7.82 25.40
C GLY A 43 0.74 6.99 24.12
N TRP A 44 -0.33 6.86 23.34
CA TRP A 44 -0.31 6.16 22.05
C TRP A 44 -0.77 7.08 20.91
N PRO A 45 -0.13 7.02 19.71
CA PRO A 45 -0.53 7.83 18.57
C PRO A 45 -1.90 7.36 18.06
N TYR A 46 -2.83 8.31 17.93
CA TYR A 46 -4.13 8.14 17.30
C TYR A 46 -3.96 8.02 15.78
N PHE A 47 -4.78 7.19 15.11
CA PHE A 47 -4.75 7.04 13.66
C PHE A 47 -6.12 7.37 13.05
N GLN A 48 -6.21 8.51 12.36
CA GLN A 48 -7.35 8.89 11.51
C GLN A 48 -7.42 7.99 10.27
N HIS A 49 -6.30 7.46 9.81
CA HIS A 49 -6.15 6.58 8.65
C HIS A 49 -5.09 5.50 8.95
N PRO A 50 -5.04 4.37 8.23
CA PRO A 50 -4.02 3.35 8.51
C PRO A 50 -2.63 3.93 8.19
N VAL A 51 -1.57 3.35 8.72
CA VAL A 51 -0.20 3.75 8.41
C VAL A 51 0.48 2.58 7.73
N CYS A 52 1.11 2.82 6.59
CA CYS A 52 1.89 1.81 5.88
C CYS A 52 3.32 2.26 5.68
N ARG A 53 4.27 1.51 6.23
CA ARG A 53 5.71 1.66 5.97
C ARG A 53 6.18 0.50 5.11
N MET A 54 6.70 0.83 3.93
CA MET A 54 7.30 -0.14 3.02
C MET A 54 8.82 0.10 2.93
N TYR A 55 9.60 -0.95 3.14
CA TYR A 55 11.05 -0.94 2.94
C TYR A 55 11.39 -1.90 1.81
N ALA A 56 11.93 -1.37 0.71
CA ALA A 56 12.37 -2.17 -0.43
C ALA A 56 13.83 -2.58 -0.26
N TYR A 57 14.11 -3.89 -0.30
CA TYR A 57 15.45 -4.46 -0.18
C TYR A 57 15.95 -4.99 -1.54
N GLY A 58 15.54 -4.35 -2.63
CA GLY A 58 15.84 -4.79 -3.99
C GLY A 58 15.34 -6.21 -4.26
N PHE A 59 16.24 -7.11 -4.67
CA PHE A 59 15.90 -8.50 -4.93
C PHE A 59 15.43 -9.26 -3.68
N PHE A 60 15.76 -8.84 -2.46
CA PHE A 60 15.28 -9.51 -1.24
C PHE A 60 13.80 -9.22 -0.91
N GLY A 61 13.11 -8.51 -1.80
CA GLY A 61 11.70 -8.22 -1.70
C GLY A 61 11.40 -6.95 -0.90
N ARG A 62 10.21 -6.88 -0.34
CA ARG A 62 9.66 -5.70 0.32
C ARG A 62 9.14 -6.07 1.70
N HIS A 63 9.53 -5.29 2.70
CA HIS A 63 9.01 -5.41 4.05
C HIS A 63 7.90 -4.38 4.26
N HIS A 64 6.71 -4.87 4.59
CA HIS A 64 5.53 -4.08 4.86
C HIS A 64 5.28 -4.06 6.37
N VAL A 65 5.01 -2.87 6.90
CA VAL A 65 4.53 -2.66 8.27
C VAL A 65 3.30 -1.79 8.18
N VAL A 66 2.15 -2.39 8.42
CA VAL A 66 0.85 -1.73 8.45
C VAL A 66 0.39 -1.63 9.89
N ALA A 67 -0.08 -0.45 10.29
CA ALA A 67 -0.68 -0.21 11.59
C ALA A 67 -2.02 0.51 11.42
N ALA A 68 -3.00 0.15 12.22
CA ALA A 68 -4.28 0.86 12.29
C ALA A 68 -4.85 0.77 13.71
N SER A 69 -5.66 1.75 14.10
CA SER A 69 -6.49 1.68 15.31
C SER A 69 -7.92 1.22 14.95
N GLY A 70 -8.82 1.11 15.94
CA GLY A 70 -10.26 0.87 15.76
C GLY A 70 -10.69 -0.49 15.25
N VAL A 71 -9.80 -1.47 15.25
CA VAL A 71 -10.10 -2.84 14.80
C VAL A 71 -10.90 -3.58 15.87
N ARG A 72 -12.19 -3.81 15.63
CA ARG A 72 -13.07 -4.46 16.62
C ARG A 72 -12.68 -5.90 16.96
N ASP A 73 -12.31 -6.68 15.95
CA ASP A 73 -11.90 -8.08 16.10
C ASP A 73 -10.56 -8.31 15.39
N ILE A 74 -9.48 -8.10 16.15
CA ILE A 74 -8.11 -8.24 15.64
C ILE A 74 -7.83 -9.67 15.13
N PRO A 75 -8.14 -10.75 15.88
CA PRO A 75 -7.95 -12.11 15.38
C PRO A 75 -8.66 -12.39 14.05
N GLN A 76 -9.92 -11.98 13.91
CA GLN A 76 -10.69 -12.19 12.68
C GLN A 76 -10.12 -11.36 11.53
N THR A 77 -9.85 -10.07 11.73
CA THR A 77 -9.26 -9.20 10.70
C THR A 77 -7.90 -9.72 10.26
N CYS A 78 -7.05 -10.17 11.19
CA CYS A 78 -5.78 -10.80 10.86
C CYS A 78 -5.94 -12.04 9.98
N SER A 79 -6.90 -12.91 10.31
CA SER A 79 -7.18 -14.10 9.51
C SER A 79 -7.57 -13.73 8.07
N GLN A 80 -8.45 -12.73 7.91
CA GLN A 80 -8.88 -12.23 6.60
C GLN A 80 -7.74 -11.59 5.81
N LEU A 81 -6.91 -10.74 6.43
CA LEU A 81 -5.74 -10.15 5.77
C LEU A 81 -4.84 -11.21 5.16
N TRP A 82 -4.54 -12.27 5.90
CA TRP A 82 -3.72 -13.36 5.38
C TRP A 82 -4.45 -14.22 4.35
N ALA A 83 -5.76 -14.43 4.50
CA ALA A 83 -6.55 -15.17 3.51
C ALA A 83 -6.53 -14.45 2.16
N ASN A 84 -6.89 -13.17 2.15
CA ASN A 84 -6.96 -12.34 0.94
C ASN A 84 -5.57 -12.18 0.31
N LEU A 85 -4.52 -11.99 1.12
CA LEU A 85 -3.17 -11.85 0.58
C LEU A 85 -2.66 -13.16 -0.07
N ARG A 86 -3.10 -14.33 0.41
CA ARG A 86 -2.73 -15.63 -0.17
C ARG A 86 -3.48 -15.97 -1.46
N GLU A 87 -4.55 -15.25 -1.80
CA GLU A 87 -5.21 -15.42 -3.10
C GLU A 87 -4.31 -14.94 -4.25
N PHE A 88 -3.40 -14.01 -3.96
CA PHE A 88 -2.40 -13.57 -4.91
C PHE A 88 -1.19 -14.50 -4.89
N ASP A 89 -0.98 -15.25 -5.98
CA ASP A 89 0.18 -16.12 -6.14
C ASP A 89 1.51 -15.37 -5.93
N GLY A 90 1.57 -14.10 -6.32
CA GLY A 90 2.73 -13.22 -6.12
C GLY A 90 3.07 -12.95 -4.66
N CYS A 91 2.12 -13.11 -3.74
CA CYS A 91 2.28 -12.91 -2.30
C CYS A 91 2.21 -14.21 -1.49
N ARG A 92 2.29 -15.39 -2.13
CA ARG A 92 2.18 -16.70 -1.46
C ARG A 92 3.35 -17.01 -0.53
N LEU A 93 4.55 -16.51 -0.89
CA LEU A 93 5.77 -16.66 -0.11
C LEU A 93 6.01 -15.41 0.73
N LEU A 94 5.58 -15.48 1.99
CA LEU A 94 5.77 -14.43 2.98
C LEU A 94 6.72 -14.90 4.07
N THR A 95 7.60 -14.01 4.52
CA THR A 95 8.50 -14.23 5.66
C THR A 95 8.29 -13.14 6.70
N LYS A 96 8.78 -13.35 7.93
CA LYS A 96 8.61 -12.41 9.06
C LYS A 96 7.15 -11.98 9.27
N ALA A 97 6.21 -12.89 8.98
CA ALA A 97 4.79 -12.63 9.07
C ALA A 97 4.36 -12.51 10.53
N HIS A 98 3.67 -11.42 10.84
CA HIS A 98 3.09 -11.18 12.14
C HIS A 98 1.85 -10.31 11.98
N CYS A 99 0.74 -10.76 12.55
CA CYS A 99 -0.47 -9.98 12.65
C CYS A 99 -0.99 -10.12 14.07
N GLY A 100 -1.30 -8.99 14.69
CA GLY A 100 -1.88 -8.98 16.01
C GLY A 100 -1.87 -7.58 16.60
N GLY A 101 -2.21 -7.51 17.86
CA GLY A 101 -2.28 -6.27 18.62
C GLY A 101 -3.35 -6.39 19.68
N THR A 102 -3.61 -5.30 20.38
CA THR A 102 -4.53 -5.27 21.52
C THR A 102 -5.38 -4.02 21.45
N ASP A 103 -6.57 -4.08 22.05
CA ASP A 103 -7.38 -2.90 22.33
C ASP A 103 -7.75 -2.05 21.10
N GLY A 104 -8.02 -2.71 19.98
CA GLY A 104 -8.35 -2.05 18.73
C GLY A 104 -7.16 -1.64 17.88
N TYR A 105 -5.93 -1.76 18.38
CA TYR A 105 -4.72 -1.54 17.58
C TYR A 105 -4.31 -2.82 16.89
N LEU A 106 -4.20 -2.74 15.57
CA LEU A 106 -3.74 -3.81 14.71
C LEU A 106 -2.36 -3.44 14.16
N GLN A 107 -1.42 -4.37 14.29
CA GLN A 107 -0.15 -4.35 13.57
C GLN A 107 -0.08 -5.56 12.65
N TRP A 108 0.11 -5.29 11.36
CA TRP A 108 0.27 -6.29 10.33
C TRP A 108 1.61 -6.09 9.61
N ARG A 109 2.55 -7.01 9.78
CA ARG A 109 3.89 -6.93 9.20
C ARG A 109 4.27 -8.22 8.50
N PHE A 110 4.97 -8.09 7.38
CA PHE A 110 5.49 -9.22 6.62
C PHE A 110 6.56 -8.74 5.64
N GLN A 111 7.36 -9.68 5.16
CA GLN A 111 8.27 -9.50 4.04
C GLN A 111 7.77 -10.35 2.88
N GLY A 112 7.34 -9.70 1.80
CA GLY A 112 6.93 -10.32 0.55
C GLY A 112 8.05 -10.31 -0.48
N TRP A 113 8.01 -11.25 -1.42
CA TRP A 113 8.90 -11.27 -2.58
C TRP A 113 8.60 -10.12 -3.55
N VAL A 114 9.49 -9.87 -4.51
CA VAL A 114 9.32 -8.83 -5.54
C VAL A 114 8.03 -8.96 -6.36
N SER A 115 7.48 -10.17 -6.43
CA SER A 115 6.18 -10.48 -7.05
C SER A 115 4.98 -9.96 -6.26
N CYS A 116 5.14 -9.72 -4.95
CA CYS A 116 4.11 -9.18 -4.09
C CYS A 116 4.12 -7.65 -4.19
N ASN A 117 3.26 -7.12 -5.06
CA ASN A 117 3.20 -5.69 -5.32
C ASN A 117 2.25 -4.97 -4.34
N LEU A 118 2.34 -3.64 -4.30
CA LEU A 118 1.53 -2.81 -3.41
C LEU A 118 0.04 -2.92 -3.67
N GLY A 119 -0.38 -3.07 -4.93
CA GLY A 119 -1.80 -3.22 -5.27
C GLY A 119 -2.42 -4.46 -4.61
N MET A 120 -1.69 -5.58 -4.58
CA MET A 120 -2.13 -6.81 -3.90
C MET A 120 -2.29 -6.60 -2.38
N VAL A 121 -1.33 -5.89 -1.76
CA VAL A 121 -1.38 -5.58 -0.32
C VAL A 121 -2.54 -4.64 0.02
N SER A 122 -2.72 -3.58 -0.78
CA SER A 122 -3.83 -2.64 -0.61
C SER A 122 -5.20 -3.29 -0.88
N SER A 123 -5.29 -4.22 -1.83
CA SER A 123 -6.52 -5.01 -2.07
C SER A 123 -6.83 -5.90 -0.87
N ALA A 124 -5.85 -6.69 -0.41
CA ALA A 124 -6.03 -7.58 0.74
C ALA A 124 -6.46 -6.81 2.00
N TRP A 125 -5.91 -5.60 2.20
CA TRP A 125 -6.34 -4.66 3.24
C TRP A 125 -7.79 -4.26 3.07
N PHE A 126 -8.14 -3.70 1.90
CA PHE A 126 -9.49 -3.23 1.62
C PHE A 126 -10.54 -4.34 1.79
N ASP A 127 -10.25 -5.56 1.35
CA ASP A 127 -11.17 -6.69 1.46
C ASP A 127 -11.34 -7.18 2.90
N ALA A 128 -10.31 -7.04 3.75
CA ALA A 128 -10.37 -7.45 5.16
C ALA A 128 -10.99 -6.40 6.08
N THR A 129 -10.79 -5.12 5.78
CA THR A 129 -11.18 -4.01 6.66
C THR A 129 -12.37 -3.23 6.13
N GLY A 130 -12.68 -3.38 4.84
CA GLY A 130 -13.61 -2.53 4.12
C GLY A 130 -13.18 -1.06 4.14
N GLN A 131 -14.15 -0.19 3.84
CA GLN A 131 -14.00 1.27 4.00
C GLN A 131 -13.95 1.73 5.47
N ALA A 132 -14.05 0.81 6.44
CA ALA A 132 -14.18 1.16 7.86
C ALA A 132 -12.88 1.67 8.48
N LEU A 133 -11.72 1.22 7.98
CA LEU A 133 -10.39 1.61 8.50
C LEU A 133 -9.60 2.51 7.54
N GLY A 134 -10.22 2.97 6.45
CA GLY A 134 -9.59 3.82 5.44
C GLY A 134 -8.72 3.07 4.42
N ILE A 135 -8.23 3.83 3.44
CA ILE A 135 -7.44 3.33 2.31
C ILE A 135 -5.98 3.16 2.75
N LEU A 136 -5.34 2.10 2.27
CA LEU A 136 -3.93 1.81 2.52
C LEU A 136 -3.06 2.35 1.36
N ASP A 137 -2.34 3.44 1.60
CA ASP A 137 -1.31 3.94 0.69
C ASP A 137 0.10 3.78 1.29
N CYS A 138 0.86 2.85 0.71
CA CYS A 138 2.24 2.53 1.09
C CYS A 138 3.29 3.24 0.24
N ALA A 139 2.89 4.05 -0.75
CA ALA A 139 3.78 4.79 -1.63
C ALA A 139 4.35 6.07 -0.97
N GLY A 140 4.06 6.29 0.32
CA GLY A 140 4.60 7.41 1.09
C GLY A 140 3.82 8.72 0.96
N LYS A 141 2.61 8.70 0.38
CA LYS A 141 1.73 9.87 0.40
C LYS A 141 0.84 9.92 1.64
N GLN A 142 0.69 8.81 2.34
CA GLN A 142 -0.01 8.76 3.61
C GLN A 142 0.92 9.28 4.70
N PRO A 143 0.60 10.41 5.35
CA PRO A 143 1.51 11.02 6.30
C PRO A 143 1.70 10.08 7.50
N ASP A 144 2.93 9.94 7.97
CA ASP A 144 3.26 9.15 9.17
C ASP A 144 2.97 9.90 10.47
N VAL A 145 2.70 11.20 10.34
CA VAL A 145 2.29 12.14 11.40
C VAL A 145 0.87 12.60 11.09
N GLN A 146 -0.02 12.53 12.07
CA GLN A 146 -1.41 12.99 11.92
C GLN A 146 -1.45 14.50 11.62
N PRO A 147 -2.42 15.01 10.85
CA PRO A 147 -2.73 16.43 10.91
C PRO A 147 -3.07 16.75 12.37
N GLU A 148 -2.34 17.69 12.96
CA GLU A 148 -2.68 18.24 14.27
C GLU A 148 -4.08 18.86 14.11
N ASP A 149 -5.00 18.53 15.02
CA ASP A 149 -6.33 19.13 15.00
C ASP A 149 -6.14 20.66 15.12
N GLU A 150 -6.39 21.43 14.05
CA GLU A 150 -6.45 22.89 14.13
C GLU A 150 -7.62 23.24 15.06
N GLU A 151 -7.29 23.65 16.30
CA GLU A 151 -8.22 24.25 17.26
C GLU A 151 -8.74 25.58 16.68
N ASP A 152 -10.00 25.60 16.21
CA ASP A 152 -10.80 26.82 15.94
C ASP A 152 -11.96 26.94 16.94
#